data_AF-A0A0S4M7Q6-F1
#
_entry.id   AF-A0A0S4M7Q6-F1
#
_cell.length_a   1.000
_cell.length_b   1.000
_cell.length_c   1.000
_cell.angle_alpha   90.00
_cell.angle_beta   90.00
_cell.angle_gamma   90.00
#
_symmetry.space_group_name_H-M   'P 1'
#
loop_
_entity.id
_entity.type
_entity.pdbx_description
1 polymer ?
#
loop_
_entity_poly.entity_id
_entity_poly.type
_entity_poly.pdbx_seq_one_letter_code
_entity_poly.pdbx_strand_id
1 'polypeptide(L)'
;MVLARKYRPRSFNDVVGQEHVLLALRNSLKQNRIHQAYLFTGTRGVGKTTLARILAKSLNCDSGITDEPCGCCSSCEAIDAGSFVDLMELDAATHTKVDDMRRLLDKVVYPPFSGRFKVYVIDEVHMLSNSAFNAMLKTLEEPPQHAKFILATTDPQKIPLAVLSRCLNFPLRCLSRQQIQLRMQIILHAESIPYDDGGLSVISSSAAGSLRDALSILDQAIAYGGGTVSKESVLAMLGVADFGRIIELVEMLASSNIEGALSYGREILIQGALLSNIYSWLMKLFHQMAVLHVVPCDETIDSVYRDRILALVGLYGPEDVQLFYQIVSLAYQGLDLSADPAILLDMLLIRLYAFAPQRTESNGCDILSVPILENRDFPNNEDLSLVGSNISRHDFPGDPVSQSDWESLRSAINFEGMIRQFVDNCTWCFSNGNDWFVRPNAVSKALFVFVQKRLDRDISEFFGRPIKVLLQEESDTTDGTFDGSVAHQLKEKRDRGYQEAVDLVRRDENVMEIINSLDGEVDVASIKVDGLV
;
A
#
# COMPACT_ATOMS: atom_id res chain seq x y z
N MET A 1 28.19 15.36 -8.10
CA MET A 1 27.04 15.84 -7.30
C MET A 1 25.80 15.38 -8.02
N VAL A 2 24.83 14.78 -7.33
CA VAL A 2 23.58 14.25 -7.91
C VAL A 2 22.84 15.35 -8.70
N LEU A 3 22.51 15.12 -9.97
CA LEU A 3 21.81 16.05 -10.86
C LEU A 3 20.50 16.54 -10.24
N ALA A 4 19.76 15.67 -9.55
CA ALA A 4 18.53 16.01 -8.86
C ALA A 4 18.69 17.14 -7.82
N ARG A 5 19.87 17.29 -7.22
CA ARG A 5 20.19 18.40 -6.29
C ARG A 5 20.72 19.62 -7.02
N LYS A 6 21.59 19.42 -8.02
CA LYS A 6 22.22 20.51 -8.80
C LYS A 6 21.19 21.32 -9.59
N TYR A 7 20.23 20.64 -10.22
CA TYR A 7 19.21 21.24 -11.09
C TYR A 7 17.87 21.47 -10.40
N ARG A 8 17.84 21.51 -9.07
CA ARG A 8 16.62 21.84 -8.33
C ARG A 8 16.15 23.26 -8.72
N PRO A 9 14.90 23.42 -9.21
CA PRO A 9 14.35 24.73 -9.58
C PRO A 9 14.51 25.77 -8.46
N ARG A 10 14.98 26.98 -8.83
CA ARG A 10 15.20 28.09 -7.87
C ARG A 10 14.16 29.20 -8.01
N SER A 11 13.47 29.25 -9.13
CA SER A 11 12.40 30.21 -9.43
C SER A 11 11.14 29.50 -9.94
N PHE A 12 10.00 30.19 -9.93
CA PHE A 12 8.76 29.65 -10.52
C PHE A 12 8.84 29.45 -12.04
N ASN A 13 9.81 30.05 -12.73
CA ASN A 13 10.03 29.85 -14.17
C ASN A 13 10.80 28.56 -14.48
N ASP A 14 11.59 28.06 -13.52
CA ASP A 14 12.39 26.84 -13.68
C ASP A 14 11.58 25.57 -13.39
N VAL A 15 10.39 25.71 -12.79
CA VAL A 15 9.51 24.60 -12.47
C VAL A 15 8.87 24.08 -13.74
N VAL A 16 9.04 22.79 -13.99
CA VAL A 16 8.48 22.12 -15.17
C VAL A 16 7.02 21.76 -14.90
N GLY A 17 6.13 22.18 -15.81
CA GLY A 17 4.69 21.93 -15.71
C GLY A 17 4.03 22.68 -14.54
N GLN A 18 2.86 22.18 -14.11
CA GLN A 18 2.06 22.74 -13.01
C GLN A 18 1.56 24.17 -13.25
N GLU A 19 1.25 24.53 -14.50
CA GLU A 19 0.89 25.89 -14.90
C GLU A 19 -0.28 26.44 -14.06
N HIS A 20 -1.26 25.58 -13.71
CA HIS A 20 -2.41 25.95 -12.89
C HIS A 20 -2.03 26.36 -11.46
N VAL A 21 -1.07 25.66 -10.83
CA VAL A 21 -0.59 26.01 -9.48
C VAL A 21 0.31 27.23 -9.52
N LEU A 22 1.23 27.28 -10.48
CA LEU A 22 2.15 28.41 -10.64
C LEU A 22 1.38 29.71 -10.85
N LEU A 23 0.38 29.72 -11.75
CA LEU A 23 -0.44 30.90 -12.00
C LEU A 23 -1.17 31.39 -10.74
N ALA A 24 -1.76 30.46 -9.97
CA ALA A 24 -2.47 30.81 -8.74
C ALA A 24 -1.54 31.40 -7.67
N LEU A 25 -0.33 30.82 -7.49
CA LEU A 25 0.66 31.32 -6.55
C LEU A 25 1.18 32.70 -6.97
N ARG A 26 1.51 32.90 -8.25
CA ARG A 26 1.96 34.20 -8.78
C ARG A 26 0.90 35.29 -8.57
N ASN A 27 -0.36 34.97 -8.85
CA ASN A 27 -1.47 35.91 -8.65
C ASN A 27 -1.69 36.24 -7.16
N SER A 28 -1.60 35.25 -6.28
CA SER A 28 -1.68 35.44 -4.82
C SER A 28 -0.57 36.35 -4.30
N LEU A 29 0.67 36.19 -4.78
CA LEU A 29 1.81 37.04 -4.43
C LEU A 29 1.64 38.48 -4.96
N LYS A 30 1.26 38.66 -6.23
CA LYS A 30 1.06 40.00 -6.83
C LYS A 30 -0.07 40.80 -6.16
N GLN A 31 -1.13 40.12 -5.75
CA GLN A 31 -2.27 40.75 -5.07
C GLN A 31 -2.05 40.89 -3.56
N ASN A 32 -0.88 40.47 -3.04
CA ASN A 32 -0.57 40.40 -1.62
C ASN A 32 -1.64 39.64 -0.79
N ARG A 33 -2.28 38.64 -1.41
CA ARG A 33 -3.30 37.76 -0.79
C ARG A 33 -2.66 36.49 -0.28
N ILE A 34 -1.77 36.63 0.70
CA ILE A 34 -0.97 35.53 1.25
C ILE A 34 -1.79 34.78 2.30
N HIS A 35 -2.10 33.51 2.01
CA HIS A 35 -2.80 32.64 2.96
C HIS A 35 -1.86 32.24 4.10
N GLN A 36 -2.43 31.83 5.23
CA GLN A 36 -1.65 31.40 6.39
C GLN A 36 -1.11 29.98 6.22
N ALA A 37 -1.88 29.11 5.57
CA ALA A 37 -1.54 27.72 5.34
C ALA A 37 -1.75 27.30 3.87
N TYR A 38 -0.73 26.68 3.30
CA TYR A 38 -0.71 26.11 1.96
C TYR A 38 -0.56 24.60 2.06
N LEU A 39 -1.30 23.83 1.25
CA LEU A 39 -1.19 22.38 1.18
C LEU A 39 -0.86 21.95 -0.25
N PHE A 40 0.34 21.41 -0.47
CA PHE A 40 0.74 20.80 -1.72
C PHE A 40 0.49 19.30 -1.70
N THR A 41 -0.36 18.82 -2.60
CA THR A 41 -0.71 17.40 -2.74
C THR A 41 -0.15 16.85 -4.05
N GLY A 42 0.23 15.58 -4.10
CA GLY A 42 0.69 14.93 -5.33
C GLY A 42 1.72 13.84 -5.07
N THR A 43 2.01 13.02 -6.09
CA THR A 43 2.94 11.89 -5.97
C THR A 43 4.36 12.34 -5.59
N ARG A 44 5.21 11.38 -5.18
CA ARG A 44 6.59 11.68 -4.81
C ARG A 44 7.34 12.26 -6.02
N GLY A 45 8.20 13.25 -5.78
CA GLY A 45 9.10 13.78 -6.80
C GLY A 45 8.50 14.72 -7.86
N VAL A 46 7.21 15.09 -7.78
CA VAL A 46 6.57 16.09 -8.67
C VAL A 46 6.92 17.56 -8.34
N GLY A 47 7.65 17.80 -7.25
CA GLY A 47 8.15 19.15 -6.90
C GLY A 47 7.50 19.85 -5.70
N LYS A 48 6.75 19.15 -4.84
CA LYS A 48 6.12 19.71 -3.63
C LYS A 48 7.07 20.56 -2.76
N THR A 49 8.13 19.95 -2.24
CA THR A 49 9.12 20.61 -1.38
C THR A 49 9.91 21.70 -2.12
N THR A 50 10.12 21.53 -3.43
CA THR A 50 10.77 22.56 -4.26
C THR A 50 9.89 23.81 -4.38
N LEU A 51 8.59 23.65 -4.65
CA LEU A 51 7.64 24.76 -4.67
C LEU A 51 7.50 25.43 -3.30
N ALA A 52 7.53 24.64 -2.21
CA ALA A 52 7.53 25.18 -0.85
C ALA A 52 8.72 26.13 -0.61
N ARG A 53 9.93 25.75 -1.04
CA ARG A 53 11.13 26.60 -0.94
C ARG A 53 11.04 27.84 -1.81
N ILE A 54 10.56 27.72 -3.06
CA ILE A 54 10.39 28.87 -3.96
C ILE A 54 9.36 29.86 -3.37
N LEU A 55 8.28 29.36 -2.78
CA LEU A 55 7.29 30.20 -2.10
C LEU A 55 7.91 30.89 -0.87
N ALA A 56 8.66 30.17 -0.04
CA ALA A 56 9.38 30.76 1.10
C ALA A 56 10.34 31.88 0.65
N LYS A 57 11.06 31.66 -0.45
CA LYS A 57 11.95 32.64 -1.08
C LYS A 57 11.21 33.88 -1.55
N SER A 58 10.06 33.67 -2.18
CA SER A 58 9.18 34.73 -2.69
C SER A 58 8.60 35.61 -1.58
N LEU A 59 8.37 35.03 -0.40
CA LEU A 59 7.87 35.75 0.78
C LEU A 59 8.97 36.54 1.52
N ASN A 60 10.19 35.99 1.55
CA ASN A 60 11.32 36.53 2.33
C ASN A 60 12.40 37.22 1.50
N CYS A 61 12.18 37.46 0.21
CA CYS A 61 13.13 38.16 -0.64
C CYS A 61 13.30 39.62 -0.22
N ASP A 62 14.53 40.12 -0.16
CA ASP A 62 14.82 41.48 0.31
C ASP A 62 14.14 42.55 -0.56
N SER A 63 13.99 42.27 -1.86
CA SER A 63 13.30 43.16 -2.82
C SER A 63 11.80 43.35 -2.56
N GLY A 64 11.17 42.52 -1.74
CA GLY A 64 9.73 42.55 -1.53
C GLY A 64 9.10 41.17 -1.54
N ILE A 65 7.80 41.13 -1.27
CA ILE A 65 6.98 39.97 -1.63
C ILE A 65 6.83 40.02 -3.15
N THR A 66 7.39 39.04 -3.85
CA THR A 66 7.47 39.02 -5.31
C THR A 66 7.22 37.61 -5.82
N ASP A 67 6.65 37.47 -7.02
CA ASP A 67 6.60 36.21 -7.74
C ASP A 67 7.91 35.91 -8.49
N GLU A 68 8.84 36.85 -8.54
CA GLU A 68 10.16 36.68 -9.14
C GLU A 68 11.25 36.95 -8.08
N PRO A 69 11.61 35.95 -7.26
CA PRO A 69 12.66 36.11 -6.26
C PRO A 69 14.01 36.36 -6.95
N CYS A 70 14.80 37.31 -6.44
CA CYS A 70 16.03 37.76 -7.10
C CYS A 70 17.13 36.69 -7.21
N GLY A 71 17.16 35.73 -6.29
CA GLY A 71 18.15 34.65 -6.28
C GLY A 71 19.55 35.03 -5.80
N CYS A 72 19.84 36.33 -5.57
CA CYS A 72 21.17 36.83 -5.21
C CYS A 72 21.22 37.56 -3.85
N CYS A 73 20.08 37.72 -3.15
CA CYS A 73 20.09 38.30 -1.80
C CYS A 73 20.44 37.25 -0.74
N SER A 74 20.86 37.70 0.45
CA SER A 74 21.28 36.81 1.54
C SER A 74 20.18 35.82 1.93
N SER A 75 18.92 36.29 2.00
CA SER A 75 17.74 35.45 2.25
C SER A 75 17.55 34.39 1.17
N CYS A 76 17.70 34.77 -0.12
CA CYS A 76 17.55 33.88 -1.25
C CYS A 76 18.62 32.78 -1.28
N GLU A 77 19.88 33.15 -1.08
CA GLU A 77 21.01 32.22 -1.07
C GLU A 77 20.94 31.27 0.13
N ALA A 78 20.60 31.78 1.32
CA ALA A 78 20.45 30.98 2.52
C ALA A 78 19.31 29.94 2.40
N ILE A 79 18.20 30.29 1.76
CA ILE A 79 17.09 29.36 1.50
C ILE A 79 17.50 28.25 0.54
N ASP A 80 18.21 28.58 -0.56
CA ASP A 80 18.70 27.60 -1.51
C ASP A 80 19.72 26.64 -0.86
N ALA A 81 20.57 27.18 0.01
CA ALA A 81 21.55 26.42 0.80
C ALA A 81 20.89 25.58 1.93
N GLY A 82 19.65 25.87 2.30
CA GLY A 82 18.95 25.22 3.43
C GLY A 82 19.46 25.66 4.80
N SER A 83 20.01 26.87 4.91
CA SER A 83 20.58 27.43 6.14
C SER A 83 19.82 28.66 6.66
N PHE A 84 18.67 28.99 6.05
CA PHE A 84 17.87 30.14 6.43
C PHE A 84 17.12 29.89 7.75
N VAL A 85 17.41 30.72 8.76
CA VAL A 85 16.93 30.54 10.14
C VAL A 85 15.40 30.58 10.25
N ASP A 86 14.76 31.43 9.44
CA ASP A 86 13.30 31.61 9.45
C ASP A 86 12.56 30.64 8.51
N LEU A 87 13.26 29.67 7.91
CA LEU A 87 12.68 28.55 7.17
C LEU A 87 12.94 27.27 7.97
N MET A 88 11.91 26.76 8.64
CA MET A 88 11.97 25.48 9.35
C MET A 88 11.39 24.38 8.47
N GLU A 89 12.23 23.45 8.04
CA GLU A 89 11.81 22.25 7.32
C GLU A 89 11.75 21.07 8.30
N LEU A 90 10.59 20.42 8.37
CA LEU A 90 10.39 19.18 9.12
C LEU A 90 9.90 18.09 8.18
N ASP A 91 10.57 16.95 8.20
CA ASP A 91 10.08 15.73 7.58
C ASP A 91 9.28 14.93 8.62
N ALA A 92 7.98 14.82 8.41
CA ALA A 92 7.10 14.11 9.33
C ALA A 92 7.37 12.60 9.33
N ALA A 93 8.02 12.05 8.30
CA ALA A 93 8.41 10.64 8.29
C ALA A 93 9.52 10.33 9.30
N THR A 94 10.41 11.28 9.58
CA THR A 94 11.49 11.11 10.59
C THR A 94 11.09 11.65 11.96
N HIS A 95 10.22 12.66 12.01
CA HIS A 95 9.77 13.32 13.23
C HIS A 95 8.26 13.10 13.46
N THR A 96 7.86 11.85 13.65
CA THR A 96 6.45 11.46 13.86
C THR A 96 5.92 11.77 15.27
N LYS A 97 6.81 12.04 16.24
CA LYS A 97 6.45 12.20 17.66
C LYS A 97 5.74 13.53 17.89
N VAL A 98 4.68 13.48 18.69
CA VAL A 98 3.87 14.65 19.08
C VAL A 98 4.72 15.73 19.73
N ASP A 99 5.73 15.33 20.51
CA ASP A 99 6.57 16.26 21.26
C ASP A 99 7.48 17.11 20.37
N ASP A 100 7.94 16.56 19.24
CA ASP A 100 8.72 17.32 18.26
C ASP A 100 7.85 18.40 17.60
N MET A 101 6.61 18.06 17.27
CA MET A 101 5.66 19.01 16.71
C MET A 101 5.26 20.08 17.73
N ARG A 102 5.02 19.71 19.00
CA ARG A 102 4.73 20.68 20.07
C ARG A 102 5.87 21.67 20.26
N ARG A 103 7.11 21.18 20.34
CA ARG A 103 8.31 22.03 20.46
C ARG A 103 8.46 23.01 19.30
N LEU A 104 8.02 22.64 18.09
CA LEU A 104 7.98 23.56 16.96
C LEU A 104 6.85 24.59 17.09
N LEU A 105 5.64 24.15 17.45
CA LEU A 105 4.49 25.03 17.64
C LEU A 105 4.73 26.06 18.76
N ASP A 106 5.41 25.67 19.83
CA ASP A 106 5.81 26.59 20.91
C ASP A 106 6.72 27.72 20.39
N LYS A 107 7.50 27.45 19.34
CA LYS A 107 8.38 28.43 18.69
C LYS A 107 7.66 29.32 17.67
N VAL A 108 6.41 29.02 17.30
CA VAL A 108 5.64 29.78 16.29
C VAL A 108 5.26 31.17 16.78
N VAL A 109 5.03 31.30 18.09
CA VAL A 109 4.63 32.57 18.72
C VAL A 109 5.69 33.67 18.54
N TYR A 110 6.97 33.29 18.45
CA TYR A 110 8.07 34.25 18.32
C TYR A 110 8.21 34.80 16.90
N PRO A 111 8.46 36.12 16.74
CA PRO A 111 8.66 36.76 15.44
C PRO A 111 9.88 36.20 14.70
N PRO A 112 9.97 36.42 13.37
CA PRO A 112 11.13 36.04 12.57
C PRO A 112 12.37 36.84 12.98
N PHE A 113 13.55 36.24 12.78
CA PHE A 113 14.83 36.85 13.14
C PHE A 113 15.36 37.79 12.05
N SER A 114 15.30 37.35 10.80
CA SER A 114 15.90 38.03 9.64
C SER A 114 14.91 38.24 8.50
N GLY A 115 13.98 37.31 8.30
CA GLY A 115 12.95 37.36 7.27
C GLY A 115 11.72 38.18 7.65
N ARG A 116 10.83 38.38 6.68
CA ARG A 116 9.50 38.99 6.92
C ARG A 116 8.54 37.99 7.54
N PHE A 117 8.66 36.73 7.14
CA PHE A 117 7.82 35.63 7.58
C PHE A 117 8.67 34.47 8.07
N LYS A 118 8.18 33.83 9.12
CA LYS A 118 8.68 32.55 9.61
C LYS A 118 7.89 31.44 8.93
N VAL A 119 8.55 30.72 8.03
CA VAL A 119 7.94 29.71 7.16
C VAL A 119 8.22 28.31 7.71
N TYR A 120 7.16 27.56 7.93
CA TYR A 120 7.19 26.18 8.39
C TYR A 120 6.82 25.25 7.23
N VAL A 121 7.79 24.49 6.73
CA VAL A 121 7.56 23.47 5.70
C VAL A 121 7.50 22.11 6.38
N ILE A 122 6.36 21.44 6.28
CA ILE A 122 6.15 20.11 6.84
C ILE A 122 5.94 19.14 5.67
N ASP A 123 6.95 18.32 5.38
CA ASP A 123 6.90 17.31 4.33
C ASP A 123 6.31 15.99 4.85
N GLU A 124 5.66 15.26 3.95
CA GLU A 124 4.89 14.04 4.23
C GLU A 124 3.98 14.14 5.46
N VAL A 125 3.23 15.26 5.59
CA VAL A 125 2.41 15.58 6.78
C VAL A 125 1.41 14.48 7.16
N HIS A 126 1.01 13.62 6.22
CA HIS A 126 0.15 12.47 6.50
C HIS A 126 0.78 11.40 7.41
N MET A 127 2.10 11.45 7.63
CA MET A 127 2.82 10.59 8.58
C MET A 127 2.73 11.09 10.03
N LEU A 128 2.18 12.28 10.27
CA LEU A 128 1.95 12.79 11.62
C LEU A 128 0.89 11.97 12.36
N SER A 129 1.09 11.81 13.67
CA SER A 129 0.08 11.18 14.53
C SER A 129 -1.16 12.08 14.68
N ASN A 130 -2.31 11.46 14.97
CA ASN A 130 -3.57 12.20 15.22
C ASN A 130 -3.44 13.26 16.32
N SER A 131 -2.65 12.98 17.36
CA SER A 131 -2.36 13.92 18.45
C SER A 131 -1.49 15.10 18.00
N ALA A 132 -0.56 14.90 17.06
CA ALA A 132 0.21 15.99 16.44
C ALA A 132 -0.69 16.88 15.57
N PHE A 133 -1.59 16.30 14.77
CA PHE A 133 -2.58 17.07 14.01
C PHE A 133 -3.47 17.93 14.92
N ASN A 134 -3.98 17.38 16.02
CA ASN A 134 -4.79 18.13 16.97
C ASN A 134 -4.04 19.28 17.64
N ALA A 135 -2.73 19.10 17.90
CA ALA A 135 -1.89 20.19 18.40
C ALA A 135 -1.75 21.32 17.37
N MET A 136 -1.59 20.98 16.09
CA MET A 136 -1.51 21.95 15.00
C MET A 136 -2.80 22.72 14.75
N LEU A 137 -3.98 22.11 14.97
CA LEU A 137 -5.27 22.75 14.70
C LEU A 137 -5.42 24.08 15.45
N LYS A 138 -5.00 24.15 16.72
CA LYS A 138 -5.05 25.39 17.51
C LYS A 138 -4.26 26.52 16.85
N THR A 139 -3.06 26.21 16.35
CA THR A 139 -2.19 27.18 15.70
C THR A 139 -2.65 27.50 14.27
N LEU A 140 -3.30 26.57 13.57
CA LEU A 140 -3.85 26.81 12.23
C LEU A 140 -5.16 27.62 12.26
N GLU A 141 -5.90 27.59 13.37
CA GLU A 141 -7.10 28.41 13.58
C GLU A 141 -6.77 29.87 13.86
N GLU A 142 -5.77 30.11 14.71
CA GLU A 142 -5.33 31.45 15.10
C GLU A 142 -3.81 31.61 14.91
N PRO A 143 -3.27 31.53 13.68
CA PRO A 143 -1.84 31.65 13.46
C PRO A 143 -1.38 33.12 13.59
N PRO A 144 -0.19 33.35 14.16
CA PRO A 144 0.43 34.67 14.15
C PRO A 144 0.61 35.22 12.73
N GLN A 145 0.49 36.54 12.54
CA GLN A 145 0.56 37.17 11.21
C GLN A 145 1.89 36.90 10.47
N HIS A 146 2.99 36.75 11.22
CA HIS A 146 4.31 36.47 10.70
C HIS A 146 4.56 34.98 10.39
N ALA A 147 3.69 34.07 10.85
CA ALA A 147 3.85 32.64 10.65
C ALA A 147 3.13 32.17 9.38
N LYS A 148 3.81 31.36 8.57
CA LYS A 148 3.27 30.76 7.35
C LYS A 148 3.54 29.26 7.35
N PHE A 149 2.52 28.46 7.10
CA PHE A 149 2.60 27.01 7.04
C PHE A 149 2.52 26.53 5.59
N ILE A 150 3.42 25.63 5.21
CA ILE A 150 3.43 24.95 3.94
C ILE A 150 3.49 23.45 4.21
N LEU A 151 2.37 22.78 3.98
CA LEU A 151 2.22 21.35 4.18
C LEU A 151 2.40 20.65 2.83
N ALA A 152 3.10 19.53 2.81
CA ALA A 152 3.24 18.68 1.64
C ALA A 152 2.84 17.24 1.99
N THR A 153 2.10 16.58 1.09
CA THR A 153 1.72 15.18 1.26
C THR A 153 1.69 14.43 -0.07
N THR A 154 2.05 13.14 -0.03
CA THR A 154 1.75 12.18 -1.09
C THR A 154 0.33 11.61 -1.00
N ASP A 155 -0.24 11.55 0.20
CA ASP A 155 -1.56 10.98 0.47
C ASP A 155 -2.47 12.03 1.15
N PRO A 156 -3.35 12.73 0.40
CA PRO A 156 -4.27 13.70 0.98
C PRO A 156 -5.42 13.06 1.74
N GLN A 157 -5.74 11.77 1.53
CA GLN A 157 -6.89 11.12 2.16
C GLN A 157 -6.67 10.85 3.65
N LYS A 158 -5.41 10.68 4.05
CA LYS A 158 -5.01 10.51 5.45
C LYS A 158 -5.01 11.81 6.25
N ILE A 159 -5.17 12.98 5.61
CA ILE A 159 -5.20 14.26 6.31
C ILE A 159 -6.61 14.50 6.87
N PRO A 160 -6.75 14.83 8.18
CA PRO A 160 -8.04 15.17 8.76
C PRO A 160 -8.71 16.34 8.02
N LEU A 161 -10.04 16.23 7.80
CA LEU A 161 -10.82 17.26 7.12
C LEU A 161 -10.70 18.66 7.77
N ALA A 162 -10.50 18.70 9.10
CA ALA A 162 -10.29 19.93 9.84
C ALA A 162 -9.03 20.70 9.41
N VAL A 163 -7.97 20.00 8.98
CA VAL A 163 -6.76 20.64 8.45
C VAL A 163 -6.98 21.05 7.00
N LEU A 164 -7.60 20.17 6.19
CA LEU A 164 -7.89 20.44 4.78
C LEU A 164 -8.74 21.71 4.60
N SER A 165 -9.75 21.93 5.45
CA SER A 165 -10.62 23.11 5.34
C SER A 165 -9.95 24.44 5.69
N ARG A 166 -8.80 24.40 6.38
CA ARG A 166 -8.03 25.59 6.81
C ARG A 166 -6.83 25.88 5.91
N CYS A 167 -6.56 25.02 4.93
CA CYS A 167 -5.43 25.15 4.02
C CYS A 167 -5.90 25.47 2.59
N LEU A 168 -5.13 26.29 1.88
CA LEU A 168 -5.30 26.41 0.44
C LEU A 168 -4.64 25.22 -0.27
N ASN A 169 -5.46 24.33 -0.84
CA ASN A 169 -4.99 23.09 -1.46
C ASN A 169 -4.55 23.30 -2.92
N PHE A 170 -3.33 22.86 -3.23
CA PHE A 170 -2.70 22.88 -4.55
C PHE A 170 -2.32 21.46 -4.98
N PRO A 171 -3.16 20.81 -5.82
CA PRO A 171 -2.84 19.50 -6.38
C PRO A 171 -1.83 19.63 -7.52
N LEU A 172 -0.67 18.99 -7.33
CA LEU A 172 0.38 18.84 -8.32
C LEU A 172 0.15 17.55 -9.11
N ARG A 173 0.19 17.67 -10.43
CA ARG A 173 -0.04 16.56 -11.36
C ARG A 173 1.27 15.79 -11.63
N CYS A 174 1.17 14.53 -12.05
CA CYS A 174 2.33 13.85 -12.61
C CYS A 174 2.77 14.56 -13.90
N LEU A 175 4.08 14.61 -14.13
CA LEU A 175 4.63 15.20 -15.35
C LEU A 175 4.43 14.25 -16.53
N SER A 176 4.25 14.80 -17.73
CA SER A 176 4.19 13.98 -18.94
C SER A 176 5.58 13.44 -19.29
N ARG A 177 5.63 12.30 -19.99
CA ARG A 177 6.90 11.71 -20.47
C ARG A 177 7.71 12.70 -21.31
N GLN A 178 7.02 13.45 -22.19
CA GLN A 178 7.62 14.49 -23.02
C GLN A 178 8.23 15.62 -22.19
N GLN A 179 7.54 16.08 -21.14
CA GLN A 179 8.07 17.13 -20.24
C GLN A 179 9.33 16.66 -19.51
N ILE A 180 9.34 15.42 -19.02
CA ILE A 180 10.51 14.83 -18.35
C ILE A 180 11.68 14.69 -19.34
N GLN A 181 11.43 14.14 -20.54
CA GLN A 181 12.44 13.97 -21.57
C GLN A 181 13.06 15.31 -21.99
N LEU A 182 12.24 16.32 -22.28
CA LEU A 182 12.72 17.66 -22.64
C LEU A 182 13.59 18.25 -21.53
N ARG A 183 13.19 18.08 -20.26
CA ARG A 183 13.99 18.57 -19.14
C ARG A 183 15.33 17.85 -19.02
N MET A 184 15.37 16.52 -19.23
CA MET A 184 16.62 15.76 -19.24
C MET A 184 17.54 16.17 -20.38
N GLN A 185 17.00 16.41 -21.59
CA GLN A 185 17.77 16.92 -22.74
C GLN A 185 18.45 18.27 -22.42
N ILE A 186 17.71 19.21 -21.81
CA ILE A 186 18.27 20.51 -21.39
C ILE A 186 19.42 20.32 -20.40
N ILE A 187 19.27 19.40 -19.45
CA ILE A 187 20.29 19.12 -18.43
C ILE A 187 21.54 18.47 -19.04
N LEU A 188 21.37 17.45 -19.88
CA LEU A 188 22.47 16.75 -20.53
C LEU A 188 23.23 17.65 -21.49
N HIS A 189 22.53 18.51 -22.22
CA HIS A 189 23.15 19.53 -23.07
C HIS A 189 23.97 20.52 -22.24
N ALA A 190 23.46 20.95 -21.07
CA ALA A 190 24.20 21.84 -20.17
C ALA A 190 25.45 21.20 -19.56
N GLU A 191 25.42 19.89 -19.28
CA GLU A 191 26.58 19.13 -18.78
C GLU A 191 27.49 18.60 -19.91
N SER A 192 27.13 18.83 -21.18
CA SER A 192 27.85 18.30 -22.37
C SER A 192 28.00 16.77 -22.37
N ILE A 193 26.95 16.05 -21.94
CA ILE A 193 26.93 14.58 -21.89
C ILE A 193 26.22 14.04 -23.15
N PRO A 194 26.86 13.15 -23.94
CA PRO A 194 26.23 12.54 -25.10
C PRO A 194 25.12 11.58 -24.70
N TYR A 195 24.01 11.61 -25.44
CA TYR A 195 22.83 10.81 -25.16
C TYR A 195 22.11 10.35 -26.43
N ASP A 196 21.34 9.28 -26.29
CA ASP A 196 20.37 8.78 -27.25
C ASP A 196 18.94 9.06 -26.75
N ASP A 197 18.07 9.51 -27.65
CA ASP A 197 16.65 9.76 -27.35
C ASP A 197 15.92 8.47 -26.94
N GLY A 198 16.36 7.31 -27.44
CA GLY A 198 15.86 6.00 -27.01
C GLY A 198 16.09 5.76 -25.51
N GLY A 199 17.29 6.07 -25.00
CA GLY A 199 17.62 5.97 -23.58
C GLY A 199 16.76 6.89 -22.70
N LEU A 200 16.57 8.15 -23.12
CA LEU A 200 15.73 9.11 -22.39
C LEU A 200 14.26 8.70 -22.34
N SER A 201 13.74 8.11 -23.42
CA SER A 201 12.38 7.57 -23.48
C SER A 201 12.18 6.48 -22.43
N VAL A 202 13.12 5.53 -22.32
CA VAL A 202 13.09 4.47 -21.31
C VAL A 202 13.09 5.06 -19.89
N ILE A 203 14.00 5.99 -19.59
CA ILE A 203 14.08 6.65 -18.28
C ILE A 203 12.77 7.39 -17.95
N SER A 204 12.21 8.13 -18.91
CA SER A 204 10.97 8.87 -18.72
C SER A 204 9.77 7.96 -18.42
N SER A 205 9.75 6.76 -19.01
CA SER A 205 8.72 5.75 -18.76
C SER A 205 8.88 5.14 -17.37
N SER A 206 10.10 4.79 -16.98
CA SER A 206 10.41 4.20 -15.66
C SER A 206 10.18 5.18 -14.50
N ALA A 207 10.30 6.48 -14.74
CA ALA A 207 10.13 7.51 -13.71
C ALA A 207 8.67 7.78 -13.30
N ALA A 208 7.67 7.20 -13.97
CA ALA A 208 6.25 7.29 -13.62
C ALA A 208 5.72 8.73 -13.32
N GLY A 209 6.25 9.74 -14.02
CA GLY A 209 5.85 11.15 -13.84
C GLY A 209 6.60 11.93 -12.76
N SER A 210 7.57 11.32 -12.07
CA SER A 210 8.44 11.93 -11.07
C SER A 210 9.74 12.43 -11.68
N LEU A 211 9.97 13.75 -11.68
CA LEU A 211 11.23 14.32 -12.19
C LEU A 211 12.41 13.95 -11.31
N ARG A 212 12.21 13.85 -9.99
CA ARG A 212 13.27 13.47 -9.05
C ARG A 212 13.79 12.06 -9.36
N ASP A 213 12.89 11.13 -9.62
CA ASP A 213 13.26 9.74 -9.89
C ASP A 213 13.88 9.63 -11.29
N ALA A 214 13.34 10.35 -12.28
CA ALA A 214 13.95 10.46 -13.62
C ALA A 214 15.41 10.94 -13.56
N LEU A 215 15.69 12.01 -12.82
CA LEU A 215 17.06 12.52 -12.68
C LEU A 215 17.97 11.58 -11.87
N SER A 216 17.41 10.85 -10.90
CA SER A 216 18.19 9.85 -10.14
C SER A 216 18.57 8.65 -11.01
N ILE A 217 17.64 8.17 -11.84
CA ILE A 217 17.90 7.13 -12.83
C ILE A 217 18.89 7.64 -13.88
N LEU A 218 18.77 8.89 -14.32
CA LEU A 218 19.70 9.49 -15.28
C LEU A 218 21.13 9.57 -14.72
N ASP A 219 21.30 9.99 -13.46
CA ASP A 219 22.60 9.98 -12.79
C ASP A 219 23.23 8.57 -12.77
N GLN A 220 22.43 7.55 -12.46
CA GLN A 220 22.87 6.15 -12.48
C GLN A 220 23.25 5.72 -13.90
N ALA A 221 22.46 6.10 -14.90
CA ALA A 221 22.71 5.76 -16.31
C ALA A 221 24.02 6.38 -16.81
N ILE A 222 24.32 7.62 -16.43
CA ILE A 222 25.58 8.29 -16.76
C ILE A 222 26.77 7.55 -16.12
N ALA A 223 26.63 7.15 -14.85
CA ALA A 223 27.69 6.43 -14.13
C ALA A 223 27.92 5.02 -14.73
N TYR A 224 26.85 4.31 -15.07
CA TYR A 224 26.90 2.97 -15.66
C TYR A 224 27.43 2.99 -17.10
N GLY A 225 26.97 3.94 -17.92
CA GLY A 225 27.35 4.09 -19.33
C GLY A 225 28.68 4.81 -19.58
N GLY A 226 29.53 4.97 -18.56
CA GLY A 226 30.86 5.56 -18.69
C GLY A 226 30.85 7.01 -19.16
N GLY A 227 29.82 7.80 -18.81
CA GLY A 227 29.65 9.18 -19.26
C GLY A 227 28.83 9.33 -20.55
N THR A 228 28.17 8.27 -21.01
CA THR A 228 27.23 8.31 -22.15
C THR A 228 25.89 7.68 -21.76
N VAL A 229 24.78 8.18 -22.31
CA VAL A 229 23.44 7.64 -22.03
C VAL A 229 22.87 6.99 -23.31
N SER A 230 23.00 5.67 -23.43
CA SER A 230 22.45 4.89 -24.55
C SER A 230 21.21 4.09 -24.11
N LYS A 231 20.35 3.70 -25.06
CA LYS A 231 19.19 2.83 -24.76
C LYS A 231 19.62 1.49 -24.17
N GLU A 232 20.65 0.88 -24.74
CA GLU A 232 21.16 -0.43 -24.30
C GLU A 232 21.73 -0.35 -22.88
N SER A 233 22.52 0.68 -22.58
CA SER A 233 23.09 0.86 -21.23
C SER A 233 22.01 1.10 -20.17
N VAL A 234 20.97 1.86 -20.50
CA VAL A 234 19.84 2.13 -19.59
C VAL A 234 19.02 0.86 -19.34
N LEU A 235 18.72 0.07 -20.38
CA LEU A 235 17.96 -1.17 -20.22
C LEU A 235 18.73 -2.20 -19.38
N ALA A 236 20.03 -2.37 -19.65
CA ALA A 236 20.91 -3.23 -18.87
C ALA A 236 20.98 -2.79 -17.40
N MET A 237 21.11 -1.48 -17.15
CA MET A 237 21.14 -0.92 -15.79
C MET A 237 19.83 -1.14 -15.03
N LEU A 238 18.69 -0.91 -15.66
CA LEU A 238 17.39 -1.02 -14.99
C LEU A 238 16.94 -2.47 -14.79
N GLY A 239 17.67 -3.46 -15.32
CA GLY A 239 17.22 -4.85 -15.32
C GLY A 239 15.84 -4.99 -15.96
N VAL A 240 15.54 -4.13 -16.94
CA VAL A 240 14.30 -4.24 -17.69
C VAL A 240 14.53 -5.37 -18.67
N ALA A 241 13.94 -6.54 -18.39
CA ALA A 241 13.88 -7.61 -19.36
C ALA A 241 13.34 -7.02 -20.66
N ASP A 242 14.08 -7.18 -21.75
CA ASP A 242 13.61 -6.77 -23.06
C ASP A 242 12.26 -7.46 -23.33
N PHE A 243 11.28 -6.70 -23.80
CA PHE A 243 9.95 -7.21 -24.08
C PHE A 243 10.03 -8.40 -25.06
N GLY A 244 11.01 -8.39 -25.96
CA GLY A 244 11.33 -9.52 -26.83
C GLY A 244 11.58 -10.83 -26.09
N ARG A 245 12.31 -10.81 -24.95
CA ARG A 245 12.58 -12.00 -24.13
C ARG A 245 11.33 -12.54 -23.45
N ILE A 246 10.41 -11.66 -23.07
CA ILE A 246 9.12 -12.05 -22.49
C ILE A 246 8.24 -12.71 -23.56
N ILE A 247 8.27 -12.20 -24.79
CA ILE A 247 7.62 -12.85 -25.93
C ILE A 247 8.26 -14.22 -26.20
N GLU A 248 9.59 -14.35 -26.20
CA GLU A 248 10.29 -15.64 -26.35
C GLU A 248 9.87 -16.65 -25.27
N LEU A 249 9.73 -16.19 -24.02
CA LEU A 249 9.28 -17.03 -22.91
C LEU A 249 7.86 -17.58 -23.15
N VAL A 250 6.94 -16.77 -23.66
CA VAL A 250 5.57 -17.20 -24.00
C VAL A 250 5.54 -18.05 -25.28
N GLU A 251 6.40 -17.77 -26.27
CA GLU A 251 6.57 -18.63 -27.46
C GLU A 251 7.07 -20.03 -27.07
N MET A 252 7.99 -20.15 -26.11
CA MET A 252 8.43 -21.45 -25.58
C MET A 252 7.28 -22.20 -24.91
N LEU A 253 6.46 -21.52 -24.10
CA LEU A 253 5.26 -22.11 -23.50
C LEU A 253 4.26 -22.57 -24.58
N ALA A 254 4.08 -21.79 -25.65
CA ALA A 254 3.19 -22.13 -26.77
C ALA A 254 3.69 -23.35 -27.57
N SER A 255 5.00 -23.57 -27.62
CA SER A 255 5.64 -24.73 -28.25
C SER A 255 5.68 -25.99 -27.35
N SER A 256 5.00 -25.97 -26.20
CA SER A 256 5.01 -27.03 -25.18
C SER A 256 6.40 -27.36 -24.59
N ASN A 257 7.36 -26.44 -24.68
CA ASN A 257 8.71 -26.60 -24.13
C ASN A 257 8.81 -25.98 -22.73
N ILE A 258 8.23 -26.62 -21.72
CA ILE A 258 8.24 -26.13 -20.33
C ILE A 258 9.65 -26.15 -19.71
N GLU A 259 10.48 -27.14 -20.04
CA GLU A 259 11.86 -27.22 -19.53
C GLU A 259 12.71 -26.05 -20.05
N GLY A 260 12.56 -25.72 -21.33
CA GLY A 260 13.15 -24.53 -21.94
C GLY A 260 12.64 -23.23 -21.30
N ALA A 261 11.33 -23.10 -21.09
CA ALA A 261 10.76 -21.91 -20.48
C ALA A 261 11.24 -21.69 -19.03
N LEU A 262 11.33 -22.75 -18.21
CA LEU A 262 11.82 -22.66 -16.83
C LEU A 262 13.31 -22.29 -16.77
N SER A 263 14.15 -22.95 -17.58
CA SER A 263 15.58 -22.63 -17.64
C SER A 263 15.83 -21.20 -18.13
N TYR A 264 15.12 -20.77 -19.17
CA TYR A 264 15.21 -19.42 -19.71
C TYR A 264 14.69 -18.35 -18.73
N GLY A 265 13.58 -18.62 -18.04
CA GLY A 265 13.07 -17.73 -16.99
C GLY A 265 14.08 -17.50 -15.86
N ARG A 266 14.77 -18.55 -15.41
CA ARG A 266 15.85 -18.44 -14.41
C ARG A 266 17.05 -17.66 -14.94
N GLU A 267 17.41 -17.85 -16.21
CA GLU A 267 18.48 -17.07 -16.84
C GLU A 267 18.15 -15.57 -16.85
N ILE A 268 16.91 -15.20 -17.20
CA ILE A 268 16.43 -13.81 -17.16
C ILE A 268 16.60 -13.21 -15.75
N LEU A 269 16.28 -13.96 -14.69
CA LEU A 269 16.47 -13.52 -13.31
C LEU A 269 17.95 -13.37 -12.93
N ILE A 270 18.81 -14.31 -13.34
CA ILE A 270 20.27 -14.26 -13.08
C ILE A 270 20.90 -13.03 -13.74
N GLN A 271 20.40 -12.64 -14.92
CA GLN A 271 20.83 -11.42 -15.61
C GLN A 271 20.34 -10.12 -14.94
N GLY A 272 19.67 -10.21 -13.79
CA GLY A 272 19.27 -9.06 -12.96
C GLY A 272 17.89 -8.51 -13.28
N ALA A 273 17.06 -9.23 -14.05
CA ALA A 273 15.70 -8.78 -14.30
C ALA A 273 14.84 -8.82 -13.03
N LEU A 274 14.14 -7.72 -12.75
CA LEU A 274 13.21 -7.66 -11.62
C LEU A 274 11.94 -8.46 -11.94
N LEU A 275 11.51 -9.31 -11.00
CA LEU A 275 10.30 -10.14 -11.16
C LEU A 275 9.04 -9.29 -11.43
N SER A 276 8.93 -8.14 -10.78
CA SER A 276 7.85 -7.17 -11.01
C SER A 276 7.81 -6.68 -12.46
N ASN A 277 8.98 -6.47 -13.09
CA ASN A 277 9.06 -6.09 -14.50
C ASN A 277 8.62 -7.24 -15.40
N ILE A 278 9.07 -8.48 -15.13
CA ILE A 278 8.66 -9.67 -15.89
C ILE A 278 7.13 -9.80 -15.88
N TYR A 279 6.50 -9.65 -14.72
CA TYR A 279 5.05 -9.77 -14.59
C TYR A 279 4.33 -8.62 -15.28
N SER A 280 4.82 -7.38 -15.11
CA SER A 280 4.26 -6.21 -15.81
C SER A 280 4.31 -6.38 -17.34
N TRP A 281 5.40 -6.92 -17.87
CA TRP A 281 5.54 -7.22 -19.30
C TRP A 281 4.62 -8.35 -19.75
N LEU A 282 4.48 -9.42 -18.98
CA LEU A 282 3.50 -10.48 -19.27
C LEU A 282 2.06 -9.94 -19.29
N MET A 283 1.69 -9.10 -18.32
CA MET A 283 0.38 -8.42 -18.32
C MET A 283 0.20 -7.55 -19.56
N LYS A 284 1.23 -6.79 -19.95
CA LYS A 284 1.19 -5.95 -21.16
C LYS A 284 1.01 -6.81 -22.43
N LEU A 285 1.74 -7.93 -22.54
CA LEU A 285 1.65 -8.85 -23.66
C LEU A 285 0.24 -9.44 -23.78
N PHE A 286 -0.29 -10.02 -22.70
CA PHE A 286 -1.63 -10.61 -22.70
C PHE A 286 -2.73 -9.55 -22.92
N HIS A 287 -2.57 -8.33 -22.41
CA HIS A 287 -3.45 -7.21 -22.74
C HIS A 287 -3.42 -6.89 -24.24
N GLN A 288 -2.24 -6.79 -24.86
CA GLN A 288 -2.12 -6.54 -26.30
C GLN A 288 -2.73 -7.66 -27.14
N MET A 289 -2.54 -8.93 -26.74
CA MET A 289 -3.18 -10.08 -27.39
C MET A 289 -4.71 -9.99 -27.28
N ALA A 290 -5.24 -9.68 -26.09
CA ALA A 290 -6.69 -9.53 -25.87
C ALA A 290 -7.28 -8.41 -26.73
N VAL A 291 -6.59 -7.28 -26.84
CA VAL A 291 -6.99 -6.16 -27.72
C VAL A 291 -7.00 -6.61 -29.18
N LEU A 292 -5.97 -7.32 -29.66
CA LEU A 292 -5.90 -7.80 -31.05
C LEU A 292 -7.00 -8.80 -31.40
N HIS A 293 -7.47 -9.61 -30.45
CA HIS A 293 -8.62 -10.50 -30.67
C HIS A 293 -9.93 -9.73 -30.93
N VAL A 294 -10.09 -8.53 -30.34
CA VAL A 294 -11.30 -7.70 -30.50
C VAL A 294 -11.13 -6.68 -31.63
N VAL A 295 -9.94 -6.10 -31.77
CA VAL A 295 -9.58 -5.03 -32.71
C VAL A 295 -8.27 -5.41 -33.42
N PRO A 296 -8.34 -6.18 -34.53
CA PRO A 296 -7.14 -6.68 -35.22
C PRO A 296 -6.25 -5.59 -35.83
N CYS A 297 -6.82 -4.41 -36.12
CA CYS A 297 -6.15 -3.29 -36.78
C CYS A 297 -5.75 -2.16 -35.81
N ASP A 298 -5.59 -2.43 -34.52
CA ASP A 298 -5.18 -1.38 -33.57
C ASP A 298 -3.76 -0.86 -33.92
N GLU A 299 -3.64 0.45 -34.14
CA GLU A 299 -2.38 1.15 -34.45
C GLU A 299 -1.57 1.49 -33.19
N THR A 300 -2.15 1.33 -32.00
CA THR A 300 -1.50 1.67 -30.72
C THR A 300 -0.50 0.61 -30.23
N ILE A 301 -0.47 -0.56 -30.88
CA ILE A 301 0.44 -1.67 -30.55
C ILE A 301 1.79 -1.45 -31.23
N ASP A 302 2.86 -1.63 -30.46
CA ASP A 302 4.24 -1.41 -30.90
C ASP A 302 4.55 -2.18 -32.19
N SER A 303 4.92 -1.44 -33.23
CA SER A 303 5.20 -1.96 -34.57
C SER A 303 6.31 -3.01 -34.60
N VAL A 304 7.26 -2.96 -33.65
CA VAL A 304 8.45 -3.83 -33.66
C VAL A 304 8.10 -5.29 -33.36
N TYR A 305 7.13 -5.53 -32.48
CA TYR A 305 6.77 -6.86 -32.00
C TYR A 305 5.43 -7.37 -32.51
N ARG A 306 4.72 -6.56 -33.31
CA ARG A 306 3.35 -6.84 -33.77
C ARG A 306 3.22 -8.22 -34.43
N ASP A 307 4.14 -8.58 -35.31
CA ASP A 307 4.08 -9.85 -36.06
C ASP A 307 4.22 -11.06 -35.13
N ARG A 308 5.11 -10.99 -34.14
CA ARG A 308 5.30 -12.04 -33.14
C ARG A 308 4.09 -12.18 -32.23
N ILE A 309 3.48 -11.07 -31.83
CA ILE A 309 2.25 -11.08 -31.02
C ILE A 309 1.08 -11.66 -31.83
N LEU A 310 0.95 -11.29 -33.11
CA LEU A 310 -0.08 -11.85 -33.99
C LEU A 310 0.08 -13.37 -34.17
N ALA A 311 1.31 -13.88 -34.22
CA ALA A 311 1.56 -15.32 -34.24
C ALA A 311 1.03 -16.00 -32.95
N LEU A 312 1.25 -15.40 -31.78
CA LEU A 312 0.72 -15.90 -30.50
C LEU A 312 -0.81 -15.83 -30.42
N VAL A 313 -1.42 -14.76 -30.94
CA VAL A 313 -2.88 -14.59 -31.05
C VAL A 313 -3.51 -15.67 -31.94
N GLY A 314 -2.77 -16.20 -32.92
CA GLY A 314 -3.21 -17.35 -33.72
C GLY A 314 -3.14 -18.69 -33.00
N LEU A 315 -2.33 -18.80 -31.94
CA LEU A 315 -2.12 -20.04 -31.18
C LEU A 315 -3.04 -20.16 -29.97
N TYR A 316 -3.31 -19.06 -29.28
CA TYR A 316 -4.16 -19.00 -28.10
C TYR A 316 -5.51 -18.36 -28.40
N GLY A 317 -6.58 -18.94 -27.86
CA GLY A 317 -7.93 -18.37 -27.97
C GLY A 317 -8.14 -17.16 -27.05
N PRO A 318 -9.21 -16.38 -27.27
CA PRO A 318 -9.51 -15.22 -26.43
C PRO A 318 -9.75 -15.61 -24.96
N GLU A 319 -10.33 -16.79 -24.71
CA GLU A 319 -10.57 -17.32 -23.36
C GLU A 319 -9.25 -17.63 -22.63
N ASP A 320 -8.29 -18.24 -23.34
CA ASP A 320 -6.97 -18.57 -22.81
C ASP A 320 -6.20 -17.30 -22.42
N VAL A 321 -6.24 -16.28 -23.29
CA VAL A 321 -5.56 -15.01 -23.03
C VAL A 321 -6.14 -14.31 -21.80
N GLN A 322 -7.46 -14.36 -21.60
CA GLN A 322 -8.09 -13.83 -20.37
C GLN A 322 -7.66 -14.61 -19.13
N LEU A 323 -7.59 -15.94 -19.22
CA LEU A 323 -7.14 -16.78 -18.13
C LEU A 323 -5.67 -16.50 -17.77
N PHE A 324 -4.78 -16.39 -18.75
CA PHE A 324 -3.38 -16.04 -18.53
C PHE A 324 -3.22 -14.66 -17.91
N TYR A 325 -3.97 -13.67 -18.39
CA TYR A 325 -3.99 -12.33 -17.81
C TYR A 325 -4.42 -12.37 -16.33
N GLN A 326 -5.45 -13.16 -16.01
CA GLN A 326 -5.91 -13.34 -14.63
C GLN A 326 -4.86 -14.02 -13.74
N ILE A 327 -4.21 -15.09 -14.23
CA ILE A 327 -3.16 -15.81 -13.50
C ILE A 327 -1.99 -14.86 -13.16
N VAL A 328 -1.52 -14.07 -14.14
CA VAL A 328 -0.44 -13.10 -13.91
C VAL A 328 -0.88 -11.98 -12.97
N SER A 329 -2.10 -11.46 -13.14
CA SER A 329 -2.64 -10.39 -12.28
C SER A 329 -2.72 -10.82 -10.80
N LEU A 330 -3.21 -12.04 -10.54
CA LEU A 330 -3.24 -12.61 -9.18
C LEU A 330 -1.83 -12.83 -8.63
N ALA A 331 -0.89 -13.31 -9.46
CA ALA A 331 0.50 -13.47 -9.05
C ALA A 331 1.17 -12.12 -8.75
N TYR A 332 0.84 -11.06 -9.51
CA TYR A 332 1.36 -9.71 -9.33
C TYR A 332 0.91 -9.09 -8.00
N GLN A 333 -0.35 -9.31 -7.60
CA GLN A 333 -0.85 -8.86 -6.29
C GLN A 333 -0.16 -9.57 -5.12
N GLY A 334 0.35 -10.79 -5.33
CA GLY A 334 1.07 -11.57 -4.33
C GLY A 334 2.58 -11.30 -4.24
N LEU A 335 3.13 -10.36 -5.03
CA LEU A 335 4.58 -10.09 -5.08
C LEU A 335 5.18 -9.56 -3.77
N ASP A 336 4.37 -8.96 -2.90
CA ASP A 336 4.83 -8.41 -1.60
C ASP A 336 5.12 -9.50 -0.54
N LEU A 337 4.89 -10.78 -0.88
CA LEU A 337 5.21 -11.91 -0.01
C LEU A 337 6.71 -12.23 -0.09
N SER A 338 7.34 -12.47 1.06
CA SER A 338 8.78 -12.75 1.24
C SER A 338 9.25 -14.10 0.66
N ALA A 339 8.88 -14.40 -0.58
CA ALA A 339 9.23 -15.63 -1.29
C ALA A 339 10.39 -15.40 -2.27
N ASP A 340 11.11 -16.48 -2.58
CA ASP A 340 12.21 -16.46 -3.56
C ASP A 340 11.66 -16.13 -4.97
N PRO A 341 12.19 -15.09 -5.65
CA PRO A 341 11.76 -14.72 -7.00
C PRO A 341 11.81 -15.85 -8.03
N ALA A 342 12.78 -16.77 -7.92
CA ALA A 342 12.90 -17.89 -8.83
C ALA A 342 11.72 -18.87 -8.68
N ILE A 343 11.32 -19.16 -7.44
CA ILE A 343 10.19 -20.03 -7.13
C ILE A 343 8.88 -19.40 -7.62
N LEU A 344 8.72 -18.09 -7.41
CA LEU A 344 7.54 -17.36 -7.87
C LEU A 344 7.39 -17.41 -9.39
N LEU A 345 8.49 -17.18 -10.12
CA LEU A 345 8.49 -17.25 -11.58
C LEU A 345 8.21 -18.69 -12.08
N ASP A 346 8.88 -19.69 -11.51
CA ASP A 346 8.67 -21.09 -11.86
C ASP A 346 7.20 -21.48 -11.68
N MET A 347 6.60 -21.14 -10.53
CA MET A 347 5.19 -21.42 -10.26
C MET A 347 4.24 -20.69 -11.20
N LEU A 348 4.57 -19.46 -11.60
CA LEU A 348 3.80 -18.73 -12.60
C LEU A 348 3.83 -19.46 -13.96
N LEU A 349 5.02 -19.83 -14.43
CA LEU A 349 5.20 -20.52 -15.72
C LEU A 349 4.52 -21.89 -15.73
N ILE A 350 4.63 -22.64 -14.64
CA ILE A 350 3.93 -23.93 -14.47
C ILE A 350 2.42 -23.74 -14.52
N ARG A 351 1.87 -22.70 -13.87
CA ARG A 351 0.42 -22.42 -13.92
C ARG A 351 -0.02 -22.03 -15.33
N LEU A 352 0.71 -21.15 -16.01
CA LEU A 352 0.40 -20.78 -17.39
C LEU A 352 0.42 -22.01 -18.32
N TYR A 353 1.38 -22.92 -18.13
CA TYR A 353 1.46 -24.17 -18.88
C TYR A 353 0.32 -25.15 -18.54
N ALA A 354 0.03 -25.36 -17.25
CA ALA A 354 -0.97 -26.32 -16.79
C ALA A 354 -2.40 -25.93 -17.20
N PHE A 355 -2.69 -24.62 -17.25
CA PHE A 355 -3.98 -24.09 -17.63
C PHE A 355 -4.06 -23.68 -19.12
N ALA A 356 -2.99 -23.88 -19.90
CA ALA A 356 -3.05 -23.73 -21.34
C ALA A 356 -3.82 -24.90 -21.97
N PRO A 357 -4.56 -24.67 -23.08
CA PRO A 357 -5.22 -25.76 -23.80
C PRO A 357 -4.17 -26.71 -24.36
N GLN A 358 -4.03 -27.89 -23.76
CA GLN A 358 -3.13 -28.92 -24.28
C GLN A 358 -3.69 -29.42 -25.61
N ARG A 359 -3.00 -29.12 -26.72
CA ARG A 359 -3.21 -29.85 -27.97
C ARG A 359 -2.80 -31.28 -27.68
N THR A 360 -3.77 -32.20 -27.68
CA THR A 360 -3.57 -33.63 -27.50
C THR A 360 -2.75 -34.19 -28.66
N GLU A 361 -1.43 -34.00 -28.62
CA GLU A 361 -0.49 -34.80 -29.38
C GLU A 361 -0.01 -35.93 -28.47
N SER A 362 -0.56 -37.12 -28.73
CA SER A 362 -0.14 -38.38 -28.14
C SER A 362 1.29 -38.70 -28.57
N ASN A 363 2.30 -38.18 -27.87
CA ASN A 363 3.67 -38.67 -27.96
C ASN A 363 4.26 -38.73 -26.55
N GLY A 364 4.54 -39.97 -26.12
CA GLY A 364 4.82 -40.32 -24.75
C GLY A 364 6.06 -39.65 -24.16
N CYS A 365 5.82 -38.83 -23.15
CA CYS A 365 6.62 -38.81 -21.92
C CYS A 365 5.72 -38.22 -20.82
N ASP A 366 4.84 -39.07 -20.28
CA ASP A 366 3.91 -38.69 -19.21
C ASP A 366 4.68 -38.52 -17.89
N ILE A 367 5.13 -37.31 -17.60
CA ILE A 367 5.57 -36.93 -16.24
C ILE A 367 4.39 -36.34 -15.44
N LEU A 368 3.26 -36.07 -16.10
CA LEU A 368 2.01 -35.65 -15.47
C LEU A 368 0.86 -36.57 -15.89
N SER A 369 1.02 -37.88 -15.72
CA SER A 369 -0.15 -38.76 -15.67
C SER A 369 -0.94 -38.41 -14.40
N VAL A 370 -2.03 -37.66 -14.56
CA VAL A 370 -3.07 -37.59 -13.53
C VAL A 370 -3.42 -39.04 -13.17
N PRO A 371 -3.39 -39.46 -11.90
CA PRO A 371 -3.79 -40.81 -11.56
C PRO A 371 -5.26 -40.96 -11.98
N ILE A 372 -5.50 -41.83 -12.95
CA ILE A 372 -6.84 -42.31 -13.26
C ILE A 372 -7.28 -43.06 -12.00
N LEU A 373 -8.13 -42.42 -11.19
CA LEU A 373 -8.82 -43.10 -10.11
C LEU A 373 -9.67 -44.19 -10.75
N GLU A 374 -9.26 -45.45 -10.59
CA GLU A 374 -10.10 -46.61 -10.89
C GLU A 374 -11.46 -46.41 -10.21
N ASN A 375 -12.53 -46.51 -11.00
CA ASN A 375 -13.92 -46.48 -10.55
C ASN A 375 -14.08 -47.43 -9.36
N ARG A 376 -14.16 -46.86 -8.15
CA ARG A 376 -14.70 -47.57 -7.01
C ARG A 376 -16.21 -47.47 -7.12
N ASP A 377 -16.83 -48.60 -7.40
CA ASP A 377 -18.29 -48.77 -7.40
C ASP A 377 -18.88 -48.24 -6.10
N PHE A 378 -19.65 -47.16 -6.19
CA PHE A 378 -20.56 -46.75 -5.13
C PHE A 378 -21.82 -47.62 -5.20
N PRO A 379 -22.32 -48.20 -4.09
CA PRO A 379 -23.55 -48.95 -4.13
C PRO A 379 -24.73 -48.03 -4.51
N ASN A 380 -25.50 -48.50 -5.50
CA ASN A 380 -26.68 -47.85 -6.05
C ASN A 380 -27.71 -47.48 -4.98
N ASN A 381 -28.07 -46.20 -4.89
CA ASN A 381 -29.30 -45.75 -4.22
C ASN A 381 -30.48 -45.93 -5.18
N GLU A 382 -31.05 -47.14 -5.22
CA GLU A 382 -32.35 -47.40 -5.85
C GLU A 382 -33.53 -47.50 -4.87
N ASP A 383 -33.30 -47.37 -3.57
CA ASP A 383 -34.40 -47.24 -2.61
C ASP A 383 -34.52 -45.79 -2.20
N LEU A 384 -35.49 -45.07 -2.79
CA LEU A 384 -36.39 -44.11 -2.13
C LEU A 384 -37.04 -43.19 -3.16
N SER A 385 -37.99 -43.75 -3.91
CA SER A 385 -39.06 -42.97 -4.50
C SER A 385 -40.40 -43.36 -3.87
N LEU A 386 -41.06 -42.36 -3.29
CA LEU A 386 -42.50 -42.25 -3.06
C LEU A 386 -43.11 -43.04 -1.89
N VAL A 387 -43.17 -42.38 -0.72
CA VAL A 387 -44.37 -42.43 0.13
C VAL A 387 -44.90 -41.01 0.27
N GLY A 388 -46.21 -40.89 0.10
CA GLY A 388 -46.91 -39.68 -0.28
C GLY A 388 -46.98 -38.60 0.79
N SER A 389 -47.10 -37.38 0.26
CA SER A 389 -47.88 -36.27 0.78
C SER A 389 -48.72 -36.55 2.03
N ASN A 390 -48.34 -35.88 3.12
CA ASN A 390 -49.29 -35.21 4.01
C ASN A 390 -48.62 -33.97 4.58
N ILE A 391 -48.91 -32.82 3.98
CA ILE A 391 -48.83 -31.54 4.68
C ILE A 391 -49.87 -31.61 5.79
N SER A 392 -49.45 -31.46 7.05
CA SER A 392 -50.00 -30.44 7.97
C SER A 392 -49.51 -30.60 9.42
N ARG A 393 -49.19 -29.43 9.99
CA ARG A 393 -49.10 -29.03 11.42
C ARG A 393 -47.72 -29.12 12.09
N HIS A 394 -47.00 -28.00 11.95
CA HIS A 394 -46.45 -27.17 13.03
C HIS A 394 -46.25 -27.83 14.40
N ASP A 395 -45.01 -27.76 14.89
CA ASP A 395 -44.70 -27.30 16.26
C ASP A 395 -43.27 -26.73 16.28
N PHE A 396 -43.10 -25.44 15.99
CA PHE A 396 -41.93 -24.69 16.49
C PHE A 396 -42.40 -23.87 17.69
N PRO A 397 -42.09 -24.34 18.91
CA PRO A 397 -41.85 -23.47 20.05
C PRO A 397 -40.67 -23.99 20.90
N GLY A 398 -39.53 -24.26 20.26
CA GLY A 398 -38.32 -24.72 20.94
C GLY A 398 -37.07 -24.03 20.39
N ASP A 399 -36.11 -23.72 21.27
CA ASP A 399 -34.75 -23.34 20.86
C ASP A 399 -34.09 -24.48 20.07
N PRO A 400 -33.13 -24.20 19.16
CA PRO A 400 -32.38 -25.24 18.49
C PRO A 400 -31.62 -26.10 19.51
N VAL A 401 -31.82 -27.41 19.46
CA VAL A 401 -31.19 -28.37 20.39
C VAL A 401 -29.96 -29.02 19.76
N SER A 402 -29.86 -29.02 18.42
CA SER A 402 -28.75 -29.64 17.68
C SER A 402 -28.20 -28.75 16.55
N GLN A 403 -27.00 -29.06 16.08
CA GLN A 403 -26.35 -28.38 14.95
C GLN A 403 -27.18 -28.48 13.65
N SER A 404 -27.89 -29.58 13.44
CA SER A 404 -28.77 -29.78 12.26
C SER A 404 -29.99 -28.86 12.29
N ASP A 405 -30.51 -28.53 13.48
CA ASP A 405 -31.60 -27.58 13.65
C ASP A 405 -31.13 -26.16 13.35
N TRP A 406 -29.91 -25.81 13.76
CA TRP A 406 -29.24 -24.56 13.40
C TRP A 406 -29.02 -24.43 11.89
N GLU A 407 -28.63 -25.52 11.23
CA GLU A 407 -28.46 -25.57 9.77
C GLU A 407 -29.77 -25.51 8.97
N SER A 408 -30.88 -25.90 9.60
CA SER A 408 -32.22 -25.73 9.03
C SER A 408 -32.71 -24.30 9.22
N LEU A 409 -32.42 -23.69 10.38
CA LEU A 409 -32.74 -22.30 10.70
C LEU A 409 -32.01 -21.30 9.79
N ARG A 410 -30.72 -21.52 9.48
CA ARG A 410 -29.98 -20.69 8.50
C ARG A 410 -30.60 -20.72 7.10
N SER A 411 -31.29 -21.80 6.73
CA SER A 411 -31.92 -21.95 5.42
C SER A 411 -33.31 -21.33 5.39
N ALA A 412 -33.97 -21.24 6.55
CA ALA A 412 -35.29 -20.63 6.71
C ALA A 412 -35.23 -19.10 6.84
N ILE A 413 -34.16 -18.55 7.46
CA ILE A 413 -33.94 -17.12 7.59
C ILE A 413 -32.98 -16.66 6.49
N ASN A 414 -33.44 -15.76 5.62
CA ASN A 414 -32.62 -15.24 4.51
C ASN A 414 -31.62 -14.17 5.01
N PHE A 415 -30.54 -14.60 5.67
CA PHE A 415 -29.49 -13.70 6.13
C PHE A 415 -28.71 -13.11 4.95
N GLU A 416 -28.48 -11.78 4.97
CA GLU A 416 -27.76 -11.06 3.91
C GLU A 416 -26.38 -10.54 4.36
N GLY A 417 -25.41 -10.53 3.42
CA GLY A 417 -24.11 -9.89 3.59
C GLY A 417 -23.24 -10.47 4.71
N MET A 418 -22.70 -9.58 5.57
CA MET A 418 -21.79 -9.96 6.68
C MET A 418 -22.44 -10.91 7.70
N ILE A 419 -23.77 -10.91 7.81
CA ILE A 419 -24.50 -11.80 8.74
C ILE A 419 -24.44 -13.24 8.25
N ARG A 420 -24.61 -13.44 6.93
CA ARG A 420 -24.51 -14.76 6.31
C ARG A 420 -23.11 -15.34 6.47
N GLN A 421 -22.08 -14.53 6.19
CA GLN A 421 -20.69 -14.93 6.38
C GLN A 421 -20.35 -15.27 7.84
N PHE A 422 -21.00 -14.61 8.81
CA PHE A 422 -20.87 -14.93 10.22
C PHE A 422 -21.58 -16.26 10.57
N VAL A 423 -22.85 -16.42 10.18
CA VAL A 423 -23.65 -17.62 10.47
C VAL A 423 -23.09 -18.88 9.81
N ASP A 424 -22.58 -18.78 8.58
CA ASP A 424 -21.97 -19.90 7.84
C ASP A 424 -20.69 -20.42 8.51
N ASN A 425 -20.01 -19.56 9.30
CA ASN A 425 -18.76 -19.87 9.98
C ASN A 425 -18.94 -19.96 11.52
N CYS A 426 -20.15 -20.31 11.97
CA CYS A 426 -20.52 -20.46 13.37
C CYS A 426 -21.12 -21.84 13.65
N THR A 427 -20.68 -22.46 14.74
CA THR A 427 -21.28 -23.68 15.30
C THR A 427 -22.19 -23.36 16.48
N TRP A 428 -23.32 -24.03 16.57
CA TRP A 428 -24.26 -23.95 17.68
C TRP A 428 -23.70 -24.64 18.94
N CYS A 429 -23.91 -24.05 20.11
CA CYS A 429 -23.53 -24.67 21.39
C CYS A 429 -24.75 -25.09 22.21
N PHE A 430 -25.50 -24.13 22.75
CA PHE A 430 -26.71 -24.36 23.53
C PHE A 430 -27.52 -23.06 23.68
N SER A 431 -28.78 -23.17 24.08
CA SER A 431 -29.61 -22.03 24.48
C SER A 431 -29.89 -22.05 25.98
N ASN A 432 -30.00 -20.87 26.58
CA ASN A 432 -30.51 -20.69 27.93
C ASN A 432 -31.65 -19.67 27.91
N GLY A 433 -32.85 -20.13 27.54
CA GLY A 433 -34.04 -19.30 27.43
C GLY A 433 -33.96 -18.29 26.28
N ASN A 434 -33.61 -17.04 26.59
CA ASN A 434 -33.49 -15.96 25.60
C ASN A 434 -32.03 -15.70 25.19
N ASP A 435 -31.05 -16.32 25.84
CA ASP A 435 -29.64 -16.17 25.50
C ASP A 435 -29.17 -17.40 24.73
N TRP A 436 -28.67 -17.19 23.52
CA TRP A 436 -28.23 -18.24 22.59
C TRP A 436 -26.71 -18.21 22.45
N PHE A 437 -26.06 -19.34 22.70
CA PHE A 437 -24.60 -19.42 22.69
C PHE A 437 -24.10 -20.08 21.40
N VAL A 438 -23.27 -19.36 20.65
CA VAL A 438 -22.68 -19.82 19.39
C VAL A 438 -21.17 -19.64 19.42
N ARG A 439 -20.47 -20.49 18.66
CA ARG A 439 -19.01 -20.49 18.55
C ARG A 439 -18.58 -20.17 17.11
N PRO A 440 -18.03 -18.97 16.85
CA PRO A 440 -17.42 -18.61 15.57
C PRO A 440 -15.99 -19.14 15.44
N ASN A 441 -15.55 -19.35 14.21
CA ASN A 441 -14.13 -19.53 13.88
C ASN A 441 -13.31 -18.24 14.13
N ALA A 442 -11.98 -18.36 14.21
CA ALA A 442 -11.08 -17.25 14.57
C ALA A 442 -11.25 -15.97 13.72
N VAL A 443 -11.59 -16.13 12.42
CA VAL A 443 -11.83 -15.01 11.49
C VAL A 443 -13.22 -14.38 11.69
N SER A 444 -14.25 -15.18 12.00
CA SER A 444 -15.61 -14.69 12.22
C SER A 444 -15.84 -14.12 13.62
N LYS A 445 -14.98 -14.41 14.60
CA LYS A 445 -15.03 -13.80 15.95
C LYS A 445 -14.94 -12.27 15.91
N ALA A 446 -14.11 -11.72 15.03
CA ALA A 446 -13.97 -10.26 14.85
C ALA A 446 -15.21 -9.60 14.24
N LEU A 447 -16.00 -10.34 13.45
CA LEU A 447 -17.22 -9.85 12.80
C LEU A 447 -18.40 -9.75 13.77
N PHE A 448 -18.37 -10.49 14.88
CA PHE A 448 -19.48 -10.57 15.83
C PHE A 448 -19.90 -9.20 16.38
N VAL A 449 -18.94 -8.34 16.75
CA VAL A 449 -19.22 -7.00 17.31
C VAL A 449 -20.05 -6.12 16.35
N PHE A 450 -19.89 -6.33 15.04
CA PHE A 450 -20.60 -5.57 14.01
C PHE A 450 -21.95 -6.19 13.62
N VAL A 451 -22.07 -7.51 13.77
CA VAL A 451 -23.23 -8.30 13.33
C VAL A 451 -24.25 -8.53 14.44
N GLN A 452 -23.82 -8.60 15.71
CA GLN A 452 -24.62 -9.01 16.87
C GLN A 452 -25.98 -8.31 16.95
N LYS A 453 -26.03 -6.98 16.88
CA LYS A 453 -27.31 -6.23 17.00
C LYS A 453 -28.31 -6.51 15.89
N ARG A 454 -27.86 -6.80 14.67
CA ARG A 454 -28.76 -7.19 13.56
C ARG A 454 -29.15 -8.65 13.68
N LEU A 455 -28.21 -9.52 14.01
CA LEU A 455 -28.45 -10.95 14.21
C LEU A 455 -29.49 -11.20 15.31
N ASP A 456 -29.36 -10.53 16.46
CA ASP A 456 -30.32 -10.58 17.58
C ASP A 456 -31.72 -10.17 17.13
N ARG A 457 -31.81 -9.09 16.34
CA ARG A 457 -33.09 -8.55 15.84
C ARG A 457 -33.75 -9.52 14.86
N ASP A 458 -33.01 -9.99 13.86
CA ASP A 458 -33.56 -10.82 12.79
C ASP A 458 -34.00 -12.21 13.34
N ILE A 459 -33.28 -12.75 14.33
CA ILE A 459 -33.68 -13.96 15.05
C ILE A 459 -34.87 -13.69 16.00
N SER A 460 -34.88 -12.57 16.71
CA SER A 460 -35.99 -12.19 17.60
C SER A 460 -37.31 -12.00 16.83
N GLU A 461 -37.24 -11.42 15.63
CA GLU A 461 -38.40 -11.20 14.76
C GLU A 461 -38.96 -12.53 14.26
N PHE A 462 -38.10 -13.49 13.90
CA PHE A 462 -38.51 -14.81 13.44
C PHE A 462 -39.17 -15.65 14.54
N PHE A 463 -38.67 -15.60 15.78
CA PHE A 463 -39.20 -16.39 16.91
C PHE A 463 -40.25 -15.64 17.75
N GLY A 464 -40.51 -14.36 17.50
CA GLY A 464 -41.50 -13.56 18.22
C GLY A 464 -41.19 -13.32 19.70
N ARG A 465 -39.94 -13.54 20.13
CA ARG A 465 -39.44 -13.31 21.51
C ARG A 465 -38.04 -12.70 21.46
N PRO A 466 -37.63 -11.89 22.46
CA PRO A 466 -36.31 -11.26 22.45
C PRO A 466 -35.22 -12.31 22.68
N ILE A 467 -34.40 -12.54 21.66
CA ILE A 467 -33.26 -13.48 21.69
C ILE A 467 -31.96 -12.68 21.55
N LYS A 468 -30.99 -12.95 22.42
CA LYS A 468 -29.64 -12.40 22.34
C LYS A 468 -28.66 -13.51 22.01
N VAL A 469 -27.89 -13.32 20.95
CA VAL A 469 -26.79 -14.22 20.60
C VAL A 469 -25.55 -13.77 21.35
N LEU A 470 -24.86 -14.72 21.99
CA LEU A 470 -23.65 -14.52 22.79
C LEU A 470 -22.58 -15.53 22.34
N LEU A 471 -21.32 -15.16 22.53
CA LEU A 471 -20.18 -16.04 22.25
C LEU A 471 -19.89 -16.91 23.47
N GLN A 472 -19.68 -18.21 23.25
CA GLN A 472 -19.14 -19.08 24.30
C GLN A 472 -17.62 -19.17 24.18
N GLU A 473 -16.91 -18.70 25.21
CA GLU A 473 -15.48 -18.95 25.39
C GLU A 473 -15.27 -20.19 26.26
N GLU A 474 -14.21 -20.96 26.00
CA GLU A 474 -13.94 -22.20 26.72
C GLU A 474 -13.78 -21.95 28.22
N SER A 475 -14.54 -22.69 29.03
CA SER A 475 -14.20 -22.93 30.43
C SER A 475 -14.53 -24.39 30.75
N ASP A 476 -13.51 -25.18 31.06
CA ASP A 476 -13.70 -26.48 31.69
C ASP A 476 -14.36 -26.27 33.06
N THR A 477 -15.47 -26.97 33.24
CA THR A 477 -16.43 -26.87 34.34
C THR A 477 -15.90 -27.42 35.66
N THR A 478 -16.21 -26.77 36.80
CA THR A 478 -17.16 -27.28 37.81
C THR A 478 -17.41 -26.26 38.95
N ASP A 479 -18.70 -26.16 39.29
CA ASP A 479 -19.34 -25.76 40.57
C ASP A 479 -19.04 -24.43 41.28
N GLY A 480 -20.06 -23.56 41.22
CA GLY A 480 -20.68 -23.01 42.43
C GLY A 480 -20.25 -21.61 42.88
N THR A 481 -21.26 -20.77 43.09
CA THR A 481 -21.27 -19.47 43.80
C THR A 481 -20.83 -18.23 43.01
N PHE A 482 -21.84 -17.39 42.74
CA PHE A 482 -21.75 -15.98 42.41
C PHE A 482 -20.88 -15.24 43.44
N ASP A 483 -19.76 -14.65 42.99
CA ASP A 483 -19.24 -13.38 43.53
C ASP A 483 -18.07 -12.83 42.70
N GLY A 484 -18.14 -11.54 42.36
CA GLY A 484 -17.00 -10.74 41.89
C GLY A 484 -16.59 -10.92 40.41
N SER A 485 -16.63 -9.83 39.65
CA SER A 485 -16.16 -9.78 38.25
C SER A 485 -14.71 -10.28 38.10
N VAL A 486 -14.51 -11.32 37.28
CA VAL A 486 -13.21 -11.95 36.98
C VAL A 486 -12.19 -10.96 36.36
N ALA A 487 -12.67 -9.92 35.68
CA ALA A 487 -11.81 -8.87 35.12
C ALA A 487 -11.06 -8.05 36.20
N HIS A 488 -11.66 -7.87 37.39
CA HIS A 488 -11.00 -7.15 38.48
C HIS A 488 -9.98 -8.05 39.21
N GLN A 489 -10.30 -9.34 39.38
CA GLN A 489 -9.41 -10.30 40.03
C GLN A 489 -8.20 -10.70 39.17
N LEU A 490 -8.36 -10.78 37.85
CA LEU A 490 -7.24 -11.02 36.93
C LEU A 490 -6.31 -9.81 36.83
N LYS A 491 -6.86 -8.59 36.87
CA LYS A 491 -6.06 -7.37 36.89
C LYS A 491 -5.26 -7.27 38.19
N GLU A 492 -5.88 -7.53 39.34
CA GLU A 492 -5.17 -7.57 40.62
C GLU A 492 -4.13 -8.70 40.72
N LYS A 493 -4.41 -9.90 40.18
CA LYS A 493 -3.41 -10.99 40.12
C LYS A 493 -2.25 -10.64 39.20
N ARG A 494 -2.50 -9.99 38.07
CA ARG A 494 -1.45 -9.58 37.11
C ARG A 494 -0.61 -8.44 37.67
N ASP A 495 -1.24 -7.45 38.29
CA ASP A 495 -0.54 -6.33 38.93
C ASP A 495 0.30 -6.83 40.12
N ARG A 496 -0.23 -7.77 40.92
CA ARG A 496 0.51 -8.40 42.02
C ARG A 496 1.67 -9.26 41.54
N GLY A 497 1.48 -10.08 40.50
CA GLY A 497 2.55 -10.88 39.90
C GLY A 497 3.66 -10.04 39.27
N TYR A 498 3.30 -8.90 38.66
CA TYR A 498 4.29 -7.95 38.14
C TYR A 498 5.08 -7.30 39.28
N GLN A 499 4.42 -6.88 40.36
CA GLN A 499 5.11 -6.31 41.53
C GLN A 499 6.02 -7.32 42.24
N GLU A 500 5.61 -8.58 42.38
CA GLU A 500 6.46 -9.64 42.91
C GLU A 500 7.69 -9.90 42.02
N ALA A 501 7.54 -9.88 40.69
CA ALA A 501 8.66 -10.01 39.76
C ALA A 501 9.64 -8.84 39.86
N VAL A 502 9.13 -7.60 39.99
CA VAL A 502 9.97 -6.41 40.19
C VAL A 502 10.74 -6.47 41.53
N ASP A 503 10.09 -6.93 42.59
CA ASP A 503 10.71 -7.06 43.91
C ASP A 503 11.74 -8.20 43.95
N LEU A 504 11.53 -9.28 43.20
CA LEU A 504 12.51 -10.36 43.05
C LEU A 504 13.77 -9.88 42.32
N VAL A 505 13.61 -9.15 41.20
CA VAL A 505 14.75 -8.59 40.44
C VAL A 505 15.55 -7.60 41.28
N ARG A 506 14.88 -6.84 42.16
CA ARG A 506 15.55 -5.90 43.09
C ARG A 506 16.25 -6.58 44.27
N ARG A 507 15.88 -7.81 44.61
CA ARG A 507 16.48 -8.58 45.73
C ARG A 507 17.50 -9.60 45.27
N ASP A 508 17.64 -9.83 43.97
CA ASP A 508 18.62 -10.76 43.42
C ASP A 508 20.05 -10.19 43.65
N GLU A 509 20.86 -10.96 44.39
CA GLU A 509 22.22 -10.57 44.78
C GLU A 509 23.12 -10.30 43.57
N ASN A 510 22.94 -11.04 42.48
CA ASN A 510 23.71 -10.85 41.25
C ASN A 510 23.37 -9.53 40.56
N VAL A 511 22.10 -9.13 40.55
CA VAL A 511 21.66 -7.87 39.93
C VAL A 511 22.17 -6.68 40.74
N MET A 512 22.18 -6.78 42.07
CA MET A 512 22.74 -5.75 42.94
C MET A 512 24.26 -5.63 42.84
N GLU A 513 25.00 -6.72 42.64
CA GLU A 513 26.45 -6.66 42.34
C GLU A 513 26.74 -5.97 41.00
N ILE A 514 25.93 -6.24 39.97
CA ILE A 514 26.07 -5.60 38.65
C ILE A 514 25.75 -4.09 38.73
N ILE A 515 24.70 -3.71 39.46
CA ILE A 515 24.35 -2.31 39.70
C ILE A 515 25.49 -1.58 40.42
N ASN A 516 26.04 -2.16 41.49
CA ASN A 516 27.10 -1.53 42.27
C ASN A 516 28.45 -1.48 41.54
N SER A 517 28.72 -2.40 40.61
CA SER A 517 29.96 -2.42 39.83
C SER A 517 29.93 -1.49 38.62
N LEU A 518 28.75 -1.18 38.09
CA LEU A 518 28.57 -0.39 36.85
C LEU A 518 27.84 0.95 37.05
N ASP A 519 27.45 1.29 38.28
CA ASP A 519 26.72 2.52 38.64
C ASP A 519 25.44 2.71 37.78
N GLY A 520 24.69 1.62 37.60
CA GLY A 520 23.52 1.54 36.69
C GLY A 520 22.17 1.42 37.41
N GLU A 521 21.08 1.82 36.76
CA GLU A 521 19.71 1.65 37.26
C GLU A 521 18.92 0.60 36.45
N VAL A 522 18.02 -0.14 37.11
CA VAL A 522 17.16 -1.12 36.45
C VAL A 522 15.92 -0.44 35.86
N ASP A 523 15.77 -0.53 34.53
CA ASP A 523 14.55 -0.10 33.85
C ASP A 523 13.41 -1.09 34.09
N VAL A 524 12.54 -0.75 35.03
CA VAL A 524 11.41 -1.56 35.48
C VAL A 524 10.42 -1.86 34.33
N ALA A 525 10.32 -1.00 33.31
CA ALA A 525 9.39 -1.19 32.19
C ALA A 525 9.79 -2.31 31.21
N SER A 526 11.03 -2.80 31.32
CA SER A 526 11.57 -3.85 30.46
C SER A 526 11.34 -5.27 30.99
N ILE A 527 10.85 -5.42 32.22
CA ILE A 527 10.65 -6.73 32.89
C ILE A 527 9.43 -7.44 32.30
N LYS A 528 9.66 -8.57 31.62
CA LYS A 528 8.61 -9.45 31.09
C LYS A 528 8.45 -10.67 31.99
N VAL A 529 7.22 -10.96 32.40
CA VAL A 529 6.87 -12.17 33.15
C VAL A 529 6.40 -13.22 32.14
N ASP A 530 7.20 -14.26 31.89
CA ASP A 530 6.83 -15.33 30.97
C ASP A 530 5.76 -16.25 31.60
N GLY A 531 4.65 -16.46 30.89
CA GLY A 531 3.61 -17.43 31.27
C GLY A 531 2.16 -16.94 31.34
N LEU A 532 1.79 -15.82 30.72
CA LEU A 532 0.39 -15.35 30.63
C LEU A 532 0.12 -14.73 29.25
N VAL A 533 -0.22 -15.57 28.26
CA VAL A 533 -0.90 -15.18 27.01
C VAL A 533 -2.34 -15.63 27.09
#